data_AF-A0A7G6E3Y9-F1
#
_entry.id   AF-A0A7G6E3Y9-F1
#
_cell.length_a   1.000
_cell.length_b   1.000
_cell.length_c   1.000
_cell.angle_alpha   90.00
_cell.angle_beta   90.00
_cell.angle_gamma   90.00
#
_symmetry.space_group_name_H-M   'P 1'
#
loop_
_entity.id
_entity.type
_entity.pdbx_description
1 polymer ?
#
loop_
_entity_poly.entity_id
_entity_poly.type
_entity_poly.pdbx_seq_one_letter_code
_entity_poly.pdbx_strand_id
1 'polypeptide(L)' 'MTAPKMQVKCGVDNCHFWKNQYCTAEALEVNTQGDGRAQTSDGTCCTTFKPR' A
#
# COMPACT_ATOMS: atom_id res chain seq x y z
N MET A 1 -2.21 11.48 19.44
CA MET A 1 -3.06 11.93 18.33
C MET A 1 -3.16 10.78 17.35
N THR A 2 -4.34 10.22 17.14
CA THR A 2 -4.55 9.11 16.19
C THR A 2 -4.75 9.70 14.80
N ALA A 3 -3.95 9.27 13.82
CA ALA A 3 -4.12 9.73 12.45
C ALA A 3 -5.50 9.32 11.90
N PRO A 4 -6.13 10.12 11.02
CA PRO A 4 -7.41 9.77 10.41
C PRO A 4 -7.27 8.50 9.55
N LYS A 5 -8.21 7.56 9.73
CA LYS A 5 -8.28 6.33 8.93
C LYS A 5 -8.93 6.63 7.59
N MET A 6 -8.19 6.45 6.49
CA MET A 6 -8.69 6.62 5.12
C MET A 6 -8.86 5.27 4.41
N GLN A 7 -9.81 5.20 3.48
CA GLN A 7 -9.92 4.07 2.55
C GLN A 7 -8.83 4.18 1.49
N VAL A 8 -8.04 3.11 1.33
CA VAL A 8 -6.94 3.05 0.36
C VAL A 8 -7.32 2.10 -0.76
N LYS A 9 -7.33 2.59 -2.01
CA LYS A 9 -7.56 1.74 -3.18
C LYS A 9 -6.37 0.78 -3.35
N CYS A 10 -6.65 -0.50 -3.55
CA CYS A 10 -5.66 -1.52 -3.83
C CYS A 10 -5.98 -2.15 -5.19
N GLY A 11 -5.14 -1.90 -6.19
CA GLY A 11 -5.26 -2.54 -7.51
C GLY A 11 -4.70 -3.96 -7.58
N VAL A 12 -4.03 -4.42 -6.52
CA VAL A 12 -3.33 -5.70 -6.46
C VAL A 12 -4.29 -6.76 -5.92
N ASP A 13 -5.03 -7.43 -6.81
CA ASP A 13 -6.08 -8.39 -6.47
C ASP A 13 -5.59 -9.67 -5.79
N ASN A 14 -4.33 -10.05 -6.02
CA ASN A 14 -3.65 -11.14 -5.33
C ASN A 14 -3.07 -10.75 -3.95
N CYS A 15 -3.33 -9.54 -3.46
CA CYS A 15 -2.95 -9.15 -2.10
C CYS A 15 -3.90 -9.77 -1.07
N HIS A 16 -3.36 -10.30 0.02
CA HIS A 16 -4.09 -10.85 1.16
C HIS A 16 -5.10 -9.85 1.74
N PHE A 17 -4.75 -8.56 1.75
CA PHE A 17 -5.59 -7.47 2.27
C PHE A 17 -6.53 -6.87 1.21
N TRP A 18 -6.58 -7.40 0.00
CA TRP A 18 -7.45 -6.88 -1.04
C TRP A 18 -8.92 -7.23 -0.77
N LYS A 19 -9.82 -6.26 -0.87
CA LYS A 19 -11.27 -6.48 -0.83
C LYS A 19 -11.98 -5.42 -1.67
N ASN A 20 -12.67 -5.83 -2.72
CA ASN A 20 -13.46 -4.94 -3.60
C ASN A 20 -12.65 -3.73 -4.12
N GLN A 21 -11.41 -3.94 -4.57
CA GLN A 21 -10.49 -2.86 -5.00
C GLN A 21 -9.95 -1.95 -3.88
N TYR A 22 -10.10 -2.31 -2.61
CA TYR A 22 -9.56 -1.57 -1.48
C TYR A 22 -8.63 -2.44 -0.63
N CYS A 23 -7.65 -1.82 0.02
CA CYS A 23 -6.80 -2.45 1.03
C CYS A 23 -7.52 -2.41 2.38
N THR A 24 -7.60 -3.55 3.06
CA THR A 24 -8.21 -3.67 4.40
C THR A 24 -7.18 -3.83 5.52
N ALA A 25 -5.89 -3.61 5.24
CA ALA A 25 -4.85 -3.64 6.27
C ALA A 25 -5.10 -2.58 7.35
N GLU A 26 -4.73 -2.88 8.58
CA GLU A 26 -4.90 -1.94 9.70
C GLU A 26 -3.99 -0.71 9.58
N ALA A 27 -2.81 -0.90 8.99
CA ALA A 27 -1.84 0.12 8.66
C ALA A 27 -1.30 -0.10 7.24
N LEU A 28 -0.92 0.99 6.57
CA LEU A 28 -0.31 0.97 5.25
C LEU A 28 1.11 1.50 5.35
N GLU A 29 2.06 0.78 4.78
CA GLU A 29 3.47 1.16 4.66
C GLU A 29 3.82 1.26 3.17
N VAL A 30 4.26 2.45 2.79
CA VAL A 30 4.68 2.78 1.43
C VAL A 30 6.12 3.26 1.51
N ASN A 31 7.00 2.56 0.81
CA ASN A 31 8.43 2.84 0.77
C ASN A 31 8.87 3.22 -0.64
N THR A 32 10.06 3.79 -0.74
CA THR A 32 10.72 4.02 -2.03
C THR A 32 11.21 2.70 -2.60
N GLN A 33 11.07 2.52 -3.91
CA GLN A 33 11.72 1.44 -4.63
C GLN A 33 13.15 1.84 -4.98
N GLY A 34 14.14 0.99 -4.66
CA GLY A 34 15.54 1.20 -5.07
C GLY A 34 16.35 2.11 -4.14
N ASP A 35 16.79 3.26 -4.65
CA ASP A 35 17.88 4.09 -4.11
C ASP A 35 17.53 4.97 -2.88
N GLY A 36 16.32 4.81 -2.34
CA GLY A 36 15.86 5.57 -1.19
C GLY A 36 15.16 6.89 -1.53
N ARG A 37 14.92 7.22 -2.81
CA ARG A 37 14.14 8.42 -3.20
C ARG A 37 13.17 8.14 -4.34
N ALA A 38 11.87 8.25 -4.07
CA ALA A 38 10.84 8.22 -5.10
C ALA A 38 10.69 9.60 -5.76
N GLN A 39 10.92 9.68 -7.08
CA GLN A 39 10.62 10.87 -7.89
C GLN A 39 9.31 10.74 -8.69
N THR A 40 8.84 9.51 -8.86
CA THR A 40 7.59 9.19 -9.54
C THR A 40 6.78 8.24 -8.68
N SER A 41 5.48 8.15 -8.95
CA SER A 41 4.60 7.17 -8.28
C SER A 41 5.09 5.73 -8.48
N ASP A 42 5.64 5.41 -9.64
CA ASP A 42 6.21 4.09 -9.94
C ASP A 42 7.43 3.78 -9.07
N GLY A 43 8.14 4.80 -8.59
CA GLY A 43 9.23 4.68 -7.61
C GLY A 43 8.75 4.41 -6.18
N THR A 44 7.45 4.18 -5.96
CA THR A 44 6.89 3.82 -4.65
C THR A 44 6.43 2.35 -4.65
N CYS A 45 6.59 1.68 -3.50
CA CYS A 45 6.19 0.28 -3.33
C CYS A 45 5.42 0.11 -2.01
N CYS A 46 4.31 -0.62 -2.07
CA CYS A 46 3.53 -0.99 -0.88
C CYS A 46 4.17 -2.22 -0.22
N THR A 47 4.86 -2.04 0.91
CA THR A 47 5.47 -3.15 1.66
C THR A 47 4.48 -3.85 2.58
N THR A 48 3.27 -3.30 2.75
CA THR A 48 2.14 -4.01 3.38
C THR A 48 1.62 -5.17 2.52
N PHE A 49 1.97 -5.24 1.23
CA PHE A 49 1.57 -6.33 0.37
C PHE A 49 1.98 -7.70 0.95
N LYS A 50 1.02 -8.63 0.98
CA LYS A 50 1.25 -10.05 1.27
C LYS A 50 0.54 -10.87 0.19
N PRO A 51 1.17 -11.91 -0.39
CA PRO A 51 0.49 -12.79 -1.33
C PRO A 51 -0.65 -13.55 -0.65
N ARG A 52 -1.70 -13.87 -1.41
CA ARG A 52 -2.78 -14.78 -1.01
C ARG A 52 -2.37 -16.24 -1.02
#